data_AF-A0AAE0PUN0-F1
#
_entry.id   AF-A0AAE0PUN0-F1
#
_cell.length_a   1.000
_cell.length_b   1.000
_cell.length_c   1.000
_cell.angle_alpha   90.00
_cell.angle_beta   90.00
_cell.angle_gamma   90.00
#
_symmetry.space_group_name_H-M   'P 1'
#
loop_
_entity.id
_entity.type
_entity.pdbx_description
1 polymer ?
#
loop_
_entity_poly.entity_id
_entity_poly.type
_entity_poly.pdbx_seq_one_letter_code
_entity_poly.pdbx_strand_id
1 'polypeptide(L)'
;MHSSNHIIMFADDTTVVGLIRKNDKSAYREEVQRLTAWCKANNLSLNMEKTKEMVVDFRRAQSDHSPLDIDGSNVEIIKSTKFLGVQLAEDLTWSLNTSSIT
;
A
#
# COMPACT_ATOMS: atom_id res chain seq x y z
N MET A 1 -10.46 8.45 -12.73
CA MET A 1 -9.06 8.12 -12.42
C MET A 1 -8.44 9.28 -11.69
N HIS A 2 -8.04 9.08 -10.44
CA HIS A 2 -7.23 10.07 -9.73
C HIS A 2 -5.84 10.12 -10.37
N SER A 3 -5.48 11.24 -10.98
CA SER A 3 -4.22 11.37 -11.75
C SER A 3 -2.94 11.22 -10.92
N SER A 4 -3.06 11.14 -9.59
CA SER A 4 -1.95 10.98 -8.65
C SER A 4 -1.71 9.54 -8.19
N ASN A 5 -2.59 8.61 -8.54
CA ASN A 5 -2.47 7.23 -8.08
C ASN A 5 -1.88 6.35 -9.19
N HIS A 6 -1.01 5.43 -8.80
CA HIS A 6 -0.32 4.52 -9.69
C HIS A 6 -0.72 3.10 -9.32
N ILE A 7 -1.07 2.30 -10.33
CA ILE A 7 -1.32 0.87 -10.18
C ILE A 7 -0.18 0.15 -10.89
N ILE A 8 0.54 -0.68 -10.14
CA ILE A 8 1.66 -1.48 -10.65
C ILE A 8 1.23 -2.94 -10.50
N MET A 9 1.27 -3.70 -11.59
CA MET A 9 0.95 -5.13 -11.59
C MET A 9 2.17 -5.90 -12.08
N PHE A 10 2.53 -6.96 -11.36
CA PHE A 10 3.60 -7.88 -11.74
C PHE A 10 3.23 -9.29 -11.32
N ALA A 11 3.12 -10.20 -12.29
CA ALA A 11 2.57 -11.54 -12.08
C ALA A 11 1.21 -11.48 -11.36
N ASP A 12 1.09 -12.10 -10.18
CA ASP A 12 -0.09 -12.09 -9.31
C ASP A 12 -0.13 -10.93 -8.32
N ASP A 13 0.96 -10.18 -8.16
CA ASP A 13 1.03 -9.05 -7.25
C ASP A 13 0.48 -7.76 -7.89
N THR A 14 -0.37 -7.07 -7.15
CA THR A 14 -0.88 -5.73 -7.51
C THR A 14 -0.56 -4.75 -6.39
N THR A 15 0.03 -3.62 -6.74
CA THR A 15 0.37 -2.54 -5.81
C THR A 15 -0.32 -1.25 -6.24
N VAL A 16 -1.06 -0.64 -5.30
CA VAL A 16 -1.67 0.67 -5.48
C VAL A 16 -0.87 1.68 -4.67
N VAL A 17 -0.34 2.69 -5.34
CA VAL A 17 0.41 3.79 -4.73
C VAL A 17 -0.42 5.05 -4.87
N GLY A 18 -0.72 5.71 -3.76
CA GLY A 18 -1.48 6.96 -3.75
C GLY A 18 -0.79 8.04 -2.92
N LEU A 19 -0.88 9.28 -3.40
CA LEU A 19 -0.33 10.43 -2.68
C LEU A 19 -1.32 10.94 -1.65
N ILE A 20 -0.91 10.95 -0.37
CA ILE A 20 -1.68 11.54 0.72
C ILE A 20 -1.34 13.04 0.82
N ARG A 21 -2.35 13.91 0.71
CA ARG A 21 -2.17 15.37 0.86
C ARG A 21 -3.03 15.88 2.00
N LYS A 22 -2.47 16.64 2.95
CA LYS A 22 -3.22 17.20 4.09
C LYS A 22 -4.02 16.14 4.88
N ASN A 23 -3.46 14.94 5.08
CA ASN A 23 -4.15 13.77 5.64
C ASN A 23 -5.33 13.22 4.82
N ASP A 24 -5.56 13.74 3.62
CA ASP A 24 -6.58 13.22 2.74
C ASP A 24 -6.09 11.94 2.05
N LYS A 25 -6.75 10.86 2.42
CA LYS A 25 -6.54 9.49 1.98
C LYS A 25 -7.59 9.04 0.94
N SER A 26 -8.60 9.88 0.67
CA SER A 26 -9.79 9.51 -0.12
C SER A 26 -9.43 9.00 -1.51
N ALA A 27 -8.53 9.68 -2.22
CA ALA A 27 -8.17 9.33 -3.58
C ALA A 27 -7.62 7.90 -3.69
N TYR A 28 -6.69 7.52 -2.81
CA TYR A 28 -6.13 6.15 -2.84
C TYR A 28 -7.16 5.12 -2.41
N ARG A 29 -7.98 5.42 -1.40
CA ARG A 29 -9.03 4.53 -0.91
C ARG A 29 -10.09 4.27 -1.98
N GLU A 30 -10.45 5.28 -2.75
CA GLU A 30 -11.39 5.13 -3.87
C GLU A 30 -10.78 4.27 -4.99
N GLU A 31 -9.49 4.43 -5.31
CA GLU A 31 -8.85 3.54 -6.30
C GLU A 31 -8.74 2.09 -5.79
N VAL A 32 -8.48 1.87 -4.49
CA VAL A 32 -8.55 0.52 -3.90
C VAL A 32 -9.96 -0.05 -4.04
N GLN A 33 -11.01 0.72 -3.72
CA GLN A 33 -12.40 0.25 -3.85
C GLN A 33 -12.75 -0.11 -5.31
N ARG A 34 -12.29 0.69 -6.27
CA ARG A 34 -12.47 0.40 -7.70
C ARG A 34 -11.74 -0.88 -8.10
N LEU A 35 -10.50 -1.06 -7.63
CA LEU A 35 -9.73 -2.28 -7.88
C LEU A 35 -10.44 -3.50 -7.28
N THR A 36 -10.91 -3.43 -6.03
CA THR A 36 -11.67 -4.49 -5.38
C THR A 36 -12.94 -4.84 -6.15
N ALA A 37 -13.69 -3.84 -6.61
CA ALA A 37 -14.88 -4.05 -7.43
C ALA A 37 -14.55 -4.72 -8.78
N TRP A 38 -13.46 -4.29 -9.42
CA TRP A 38 -12.98 -4.90 -10.65
C TRP A 38 -12.54 -6.35 -10.43
N CYS A 39 -11.80 -6.66 -9.36
CA CYS A 39 -11.42 -8.03 -9.02
C CYS A 39 -12.67 -8.93 -8.90
N LYS A 40 -13.68 -8.49 -8.14
CA LYS A 40 -14.96 -9.22 -7.98
C LYS A 40 -15.67 -9.45 -9.32
N ALA A 41 -15.75 -8.43 -10.16
CA ALA A 41 -16.38 -8.51 -11.47
C ALA A 41 -15.65 -9.47 -12.43
N ASN A 42 -14.37 -9.72 -12.20
CA ASN A 42 -13.53 -10.62 -13.00
C ASN A 42 -13.23 -11.95 -12.27
N ASN A 43 -14.03 -12.31 -11.26
CA ASN A 43 -13.88 -13.56 -10.50
C ASN A 43 -12.51 -13.73 -9.81
N LEU A 44 -11.85 -12.61 -9.48
CA LEU A 44 -10.62 -12.57 -8.69
C LEU A 44 -10.94 -12.28 -7.23
N SER A 45 -10.22 -12.91 -6.32
CA SER A 45 -10.30 -12.67 -4.88
C SER A 45 -9.02 -12.03 -4.36
N LEU A 46 -9.14 -10.95 -3.60
CA LEU A 46 -8.02 -10.39 -2.84
C LEU A 46 -7.75 -11.26 -1.62
N ASN A 47 -6.49 -11.62 -1.40
CA ASN A 47 -6.08 -12.31 -0.18
C ASN A 47 -5.83 -11.27 0.92
N MET A 48 -6.79 -11.12 1.84
CA MET A 48 -6.72 -10.12 2.91
C MET A 48 -5.57 -10.37 3.90
N GLU A 49 -5.17 -11.62 4.11
CA GLU A 49 -4.03 -11.97 4.99
C GLU A 49 -2.71 -11.52 4.37
N LYS A 50 -2.59 -11.58 3.04
CA LYS A 50 -1.38 -11.16 2.31
C LYS A 50 -1.38 -9.69 1.91
N THR A 51 -2.54 -9.05 1.85
CA THR A 51 -2.65 -7.63 1.51
C THR A 51 -2.16 -6.79 2.69
N LYS A 52 -1.21 -5.89 2.43
CA LYS A 52 -0.60 -5.02 3.45
C LYS A 52 -0.62 -3.57 2.98
N GLU A 53 -0.72 -2.64 3.92
CA GLU A 53 -0.62 -1.20 3.69
C GLU A 53 0.72 -0.72 4.26
N MET A 54 1.48 0.08 3.51
CA MET A 54 2.67 0.77 4.02
C MET A 54 2.45 2.26 3.83
N VAL A 55 2.64 3.04 4.89
CA VAL A 55 2.49 4.50 4.84
C VAL A 55 3.84 5.15 5.06
N VAL A 56 4.24 6.00 4.12
CA VAL A 56 5.49 6.77 4.19
C VAL A 56 5.13 8.21 4.55
N ASP A 57 5.44 8.63 5.79
CA ASP A 57 5.12 9.97 6.31
C ASP A 57 6.32 10.62 7.02
N PHE A 58 6.95 11.57 6.33
CA PHE A 58 8.11 12.33 6.83
C PHE A 58 7.74 13.61 7.60
N ARG A 59 6.45 13.86 7.87
CA ARG A 59 6.04 15.05 8.64
C ARG A 59 6.46 14.90 10.10
N ARG A 60 6.94 16.00 10.70
CA ARG A 60 7.34 16.01 12.13
C ARG A 60 6.18 15.68 13.07
N ALA A 61 4.98 16.14 12.75
CA ALA A 61 3.75 15.77 13.44
C ALA A 61 3.02 14.78 12.54
N GLN A 62 3.27 13.49 12.79
CA GLN A 62 2.58 12.41 12.10
C GLN A 62 1.12 12.36 12.57
N SER A 63 0.22 12.19 11.61
CA SER A 63 -1.18 11.89 11.89
C SER A 63 -1.32 10.42 12.20
N ASP A 64 -2.22 10.06 13.12
CA ASP A 64 -2.63 8.66 13.23
C ASP A 64 -3.18 8.17 11.89
N HIS A 65 -2.70 7.00 11.45
CA HIS A 65 -3.05 6.42 10.18
C HIS A 65 -4.05 5.32 10.42
N SER A 66 -5.34 5.65 10.32
CA SER A 66 -6.39 4.63 10.36
C SER A 66 -6.15 3.59 9.25
N PRO A 67 -6.25 2.29 9.57
CA PRO A 67 -6.10 1.22 8.59
C PRO A 67 -7.01 1.40 7.37
N LEU A 68 -6.53 0.92 6.23
CA LEU A 68 -7.36 0.69 5.06
C LEU A 68 -8.38 -0.41 5.36
N ASP A 69 -9.67 -0.12 5.13
CA ASP A 69 -10.75 -1.10 5.17
C ASP A 69 -11.06 -1.58 3.75
N ILE A 70 -11.05 -2.90 3.55
CA ILE A 70 -11.49 -3.56 2.33
C ILE A 70 -12.56 -4.57 2.71
N ASP A 71 -13.79 -4.34 2.25
CA ASP A 71 -14.94 -5.21 2.51
C ASP A 71 -15.18 -5.49 4.02
N GLY A 72 -14.97 -4.49 4.88
CA GLY A 72 -15.15 -4.63 6.33
C GLY A 72 -13.97 -5.31 7.05
N SER A 73 -12.88 -5.57 6.34
CA SER A 73 -11.64 -6.12 6.90
C SER A 73 -10.54 -5.07 6.90
N ASN A 74 -9.96 -4.82 8.08
CA ASN A 74 -8.82 -3.93 8.24
C ASN A 74 -7.54 -4.58 7.66
N VAL A 75 -6.88 -3.86 6.77
CA VAL A 75 -5.58 -4.23 6.21
C VAL A 75 -4.49 -3.90 7.23
N GLU A 76 -3.56 -4.83 7.43
CA GLU A 76 -2.43 -4.62 8.32
C GLU A 76 -1.49 -3.54 7.78
N ILE A 77 -1.14 -2.58 8.64
CA ILE A 77 -0.12 -1.57 8.35
C ILE A 77 1.25 -2.14 8.72
N ILE A 78 2.16 -2.18 7.75
CA ILE A 78 3.51 -2.71 7.90
C ILE A 78 4.56 -1.60 7.76
N LYS A 79 5.73 -1.84 8.35
CA LYS A 79 6.87 -0.91 8.33
C LYS A 79 7.87 -1.18 7.23
N SER A 80 7.85 -2.38 6.66
CA SER A 80 8.72 -2.75 5.55
C SER A 80 8.14 -3.89 4.74
N THR A 81 8.48 -3.94 3.47
CA THR A 81 8.07 -4.99 2.54
C THR A 81 9.12 -5.23 1.47
N LYS A 82 9.14 -6.44 0.91
CA LYS A 82 9.94 -6.75 -0.26
C LYS A 82 9.11 -6.45 -1.50
N PHE A 83 9.43 -5.39 -2.21
CA PHE A 83 8.77 -4.98 -3.44
C PHE A 83 9.69 -5.22 -4.64
N LEU A 84 9.30 -6.14 -5.54
CA LEU A 84 10.06 -6.49 -6.76
C LEU A 84 11.55 -6.81 -6.50
N GLY A 85 11.85 -7.46 -5.38
CA GLY A 85 13.22 -7.83 -5.01
C GLY A 85 13.94 -6.83 -4.09
N VAL A 86 13.43 -5.62 -3.93
CA VAL A 86 14.02 -4.55 -3.10
C VAL A 86 13.31 -4.49 -1.75
N GLN A 87 14.07 -4.41 -0.64
CA GLN A 87 13.47 -4.12 0.66
C GLN A 87 13.14 -2.63 0.76
N LEU A 88 11.87 -2.31 0.91
CA LEU A 88 11.39 -0.97 1.19
C LEU A 88 11.03 -0.87 2.67
N ALA A 89 11.41 0.23 3.31
CA ALA A 89 11.03 0.57 4.67
C ALA A 89 10.20 1.86 4.68
N GLU A 90 9.36 2.06 5.69
CA GLU A 90 8.51 3.24 5.87
C GLU A 90 9.32 4.55 5.96
N ASP A 91 10.57 4.46 6.41
CA ASP A 91 11.52 5.57 6.51
C ASP A 91 12.40 5.74 5.26
N LEU A 92 12.21 4.87 4.25
CA LEU A 92 13.01 4.77 3.02
C LEU A 92 14.52 4.64 3.27
N THR A 93 14.94 4.12 4.42
CA THR A 93 16.36 3.84 4.69
C THR A 93 16.81 2.56 3.96
N TRP A 94 18.10 2.50 3.62
CA TRP A 94 18.68 1.34 2.93
C TRP A 94 19.19 0.23 3.86
N SER A 95 19.04 0.43 5.17
CA SER A 95 19.61 -0.40 6.24
C SER A 95 19.28 -1.89 6.08
N LEU A 96 18.01 -2.20 5.77
CA LEU A 96 17.52 -3.57 5.55
C LEU A 96 18.08 -4.25 4.30
N ASN A 97 18.50 -3.49 3.28
CA ASN A 97 19.12 -4.07 2.08
C ASN A 97 20.61 -4.40 2.31
N THR A 98 21.27 -3.71 3.24
CA THR A 98 22.71 -3.87 3.52
C THR A 98 23.02 -4.82 4.66
N SER A 99 22.03 -5.20 5.47
CA SER A 99 22.22 -6.05 6.66
C SER A 99 22.67 -7.49 6.36
N SER A 100 22.57 -7.95 5.11
CA SER A 100 23.09 -9.26 4.68
C SER A 100 24.54 -9.24 4.17
N ILE A 101 25.19 -8.07 4.18
CA ILE A 101 26.57 -7.88 3.67
C ILE A 101 27.59 -7.80 4.83
N THR A 102 27.18 -8.09 6.06
CA THR A 102 28.05 -8.13 7.26
C THR A 102 28.12 -9.53 7.84
#